data_AF-A0A917XPC1-F1
#
_entry.id   AF-A0A917XPC1-F1
#
_cell.length_a   1.000
_cell.length_b   1.000
_cell.length_c   1.000
_cell.angle_alpha   90.00
_cell.angle_beta   90.00
_cell.angle_gamma   90.00
#
_symmetry.space_group_name_H-M   'P 1'
#
loop_
_entity.id
_entity.type
_entity.pdbx_description
1 polymer ?
#
loop_
_entity_poly.entity_id
_entity_poly.type
_entity_poly.pdbx_seq_one_letter_code
_entity_poly.pdbx_strand_id
1 'polypeptide(L)'
;MDADVIVVGAGLAGLVAAHELTSRGRRVALVDQENAANLGGQAFWSFGGLFLVDSPEQRRLGIKDSLDLAWNDWQGSAQFDRKDDEDSWAVRWARAYVEFAAGEKRPWLQSHGISLLPTVGWAERGDLRADGHGNSVPRFHVAWGTGTGVVEPFARYAKQAARDGLLTFHHRHQVDELVIEDGAARGVRGTVLAPDDSPRGVASNRERIGDFELTAQAVVVTTGGIGANHDIVRRYWPERLGTPPAEMVTGVPAYVDGRMLDISAEAGVRLVNRDRMWHYTEGIQNWNPVWPGHGIRILPGPSSIWLDALGRRLPDPCLPGYDTLSTLRHLRTTEDIAGHDHSWFVLTRKIVEKEFALSGSEQNPDITARDRKAVLRDRLLGKGAPGPVQAFLDNGADFVTANSLDQLVEKMNGLTDKALLDAAEVRRQIVARDLQINNSYSKDSQVQGIHNARRYIGDRLGRVATPHRILDPAAGPLIGVKLHVLTRKTLGGIQTDLDSRALGADGQPIGGLYAAGEVAGFGGGGVHGYNALEGTFLGGCLFSGRAAGRAAAEQTA
;
A
#
# COMPACT_ATOMS: atom_id res chain seq x y z
N MET A 1 -32.15 -4.91 19.33
CA MET A 1 -31.25 -5.46 18.31
C MET A 1 -31.50 -4.71 17.01
N ASP A 2 -30.57 -3.82 16.69
CA ASP A 2 -30.66 -2.84 15.60
C ASP A 2 -30.30 -3.47 14.25
N ALA A 3 -29.40 -4.46 14.27
CA ALA A 3 -28.98 -5.24 13.12
C ALA A 3 -28.61 -6.67 13.55
N ASP A 4 -28.49 -7.59 12.60
CA ASP A 4 -27.97 -8.92 12.90
C ASP A 4 -26.44 -8.84 13.08
N VAL A 5 -25.79 -7.99 12.28
CA VAL A 5 -24.34 -7.73 12.35
C VAL A 5 -24.03 -6.24 12.21
N ILE A 6 -23.12 -5.72 13.04
CA ILE A 6 -22.53 -4.38 12.89
C ILE A 6 -21.18 -4.50 12.17
N VAL A 7 -20.96 -3.69 11.15
CA VAL A 7 -19.66 -3.55 10.48
C VAL A 7 -19.11 -2.17 10.78
N VAL A 8 -17.94 -2.11 11.42
CA VAL A 8 -17.26 -0.85 11.78
C VAL A 8 -16.20 -0.55 10.72
N GLY A 9 -16.37 0.53 9.99
CA GLY A 9 -15.54 0.98 8.88
C GLY A 9 -16.12 0.62 7.51
N ALA A 10 -16.35 1.63 6.67
CA ALA A 10 -16.85 1.51 5.32
C ALA A 10 -15.72 1.46 4.26
N GLY A 11 -14.57 0.91 4.66
CA GLY A 11 -13.45 0.58 3.78
C GLY A 11 -13.71 -0.67 2.92
N LEU A 12 -12.75 -1.06 2.08
CA LEU A 12 -12.91 -2.24 1.20
C LEU A 12 -13.27 -3.52 1.97
N ALA A 13 -12.56 -3.84 3.05
CA ALA A 13 -12.84 -5.06 3.82
C ALA A 13 -14.26 -5.05 4.42
N GLY A 14 -14.70 -3.91 4.97
CA GLY A 14 -16.05 -3.75 5.50
C GLY A 14 -17.14 -3.86 4.43
N LEU A 15 -16.91 -3.30 3.24
CA LEU A 15 -17.86 -3.42 2.13
C LEU A 15 -17.97 -4.84 1.57
N VAL A 16 -16.86 -5.60 1.56
CA VAL A 16 -16.87 -7.02 1.18
C VAL A 16 -17.62 -7.84 2.24
N ALA A 17 -17.34 -7.60 3.53
CA ALA A 17 -18.03 -8.29 4.62
C ALA A 17 -19.54 -8.01 4.58
N ALA A 18 -19.92 -6.73 4.42
CA ALA A 18 -21.31 -6.32 4.26
C ALA A 18 -21.98 -7.02 3.07
N HIS A 19 -21.29 -7.12 1.93
CA HIS A 19 -21.83 -7.84 0.77
C HIS A 19 -22.09 -9.34 1.06
N GLU A 20 -21.14 -10.04 1.68
CA GLU A 20 -21.30 -11.46 2.02
C GLU A 20 -22.43 -11.66 3.06
N LEU A 21 -22.62 -10.72 3.99
CA LEU A 21 -23.72 -10.72 4.96
C LEU A 21 -25.09 -10.49 4.29
N THR A 22 -25.23 -9.40 3.53
CA THR A 22 -26.52 -9.02 2.93
C THR A 22 -26.95 -9.99 1.83
N SER A 23 -26.00 -10.57 1.09
CA SER A 23 -26.30 -11.62 0.09
C SER A 23 -26.84 -12.91 0.73
N ARG A 24 -26.69 -13.08 2.05
CA ARG A 24 -27.25 -14.17 2.86
C ARG A 24 -28.44 -13.72 3.72
N GLY A 25 -29.01 -12.55 3.41
CA GLY A 25 -30.23 -12.05 4.04
C GLY A 25 -30.05 -11.44 5.42
N ARG A 26 -28.81 -11.21 5.88
CA ARG A 26 -28.56 -10.58 7.19
C ARG A 26 -28.72 -9.06 7.09
N ARG A 27 -29.33 -8.47 8.13
CA ARG A 27 -29.43 -7.02 8.32
C ARG A 27 -28.13 -6.48 8.87
N VAL A 28 -27.57 -5.47 8.23
CA VAL A 28 -26.26 -4.89 8.54
C VAL A 28 -26.38 -3.43 8.96
N ALA A 29 -25.76 -3.06 10.07
CA ALA A 29 -25.47 -1.66 10.41
C ALA A 29 -24.02 -1.35 10.03
N LEU A 30 -23.80 -0.53 9.00
CA LEU A 30 -22.47 -0.13 8.55
C LEU A 30 -22.11 1.25 9.14
N VAL A 31 -21.18 1.27 10.08
CA VAL A 31 -20.83 2.43 10.92
C VAL A 31 -19.51 3.02 10.45
N ASP A 32 -19.47 4.33 10.19
CA ASP A 32 -18.24 5.04 9.82
C ASP A 32 -18.22 6.47 10.37
N GLN A 33 -17.05 6.90 10.84
CA GLN A 33 -16.84 8.28 11.30
C GLN A 33 -16.90 9.29 10.14
N GLU A 34 -16.62 8.85 8.91
CA GLU A 34 -16.65 9.70 7.73
C GLU A 34 -18.04 9.80 7.10
N ASN A 35 -18.19 10.84 6.26
CA ASN A 35 -19.38 11.06 5.47
C ASN A 35 -19.51 10.05 4.30
N ALA A 36 -20.66 10.06 3.63
CA ALA A 36 -20.95 9.17 2.51
C ALA A 36 -19.98 9.32 1.32
N ALA A 37 -19.32 10.47 1.18
CA ALA A 37 -18.35 10.72 0.12
C ALA A 37 -17.10 9.86 0.26
N ASN A 38 -16.83 9.27 1.44
CA ASN A 38 -15.63 8.47 1.73
C ASN A 38 -15.80 6.95 1.59
N LEU A 39 -16.95 6.46 1.13
CA LEU A 39 -17.21 5.03 0.94
C LEU A 39 -16.09 4.34 0.15
N GLY A 40 -15.50 3.27 0.71
CA GLY A 40 -14.31 2.60 0.21
C GLY A 40 -13.01 2.93 0.94
N GLY A 41 -13.02 4.00 1.75
CA GLY A 41 -11.89 4.47 2.55
C GLY A 41 -10.61 4.62 1.71
N GLN A 42 -9.47 4.29 2.33
CA GLN A 42 -8.16 4.39 1.68
C GLN A 42 -7.97 3.46 0.47
N ALA A 43 -8.77 2.40 0.31
CA ALA A 43 -8.66 1.50 -0.84
C ALA A 43 -9.07 2.18 -2.15
N PHE A 44 -9.95 3.18 -2.09
CA PHE A 44 -10.35 4.02 -3.23
C PHE A 44 -9.15 4.70 -3.89
N TRP A 45 -8.19 5.16 -3.07
CA TRP A 45 -6.98 5.86 -3.51
C TRP A 45 -5.87 4.92 -3.98
N SER A 46 -6.08 3.60 -3.98
CA SER A 46 -5.05 2.66 -4.40
C SER A 46 -4.81 2.72 -5.91
N PHE A 47 -3.58 2.42 -6.33
CA PHE A 47 -3.29 2.16 -7.75
C PHE A 47 -3.97 0.88 -8.28
N GLY A 48 -4.54 0.04 -7.40
CA GLY A 48 -5.36 -1.10 -7.80
C GLY A 48 -4.60 -2.41 -8.03
N GLY A 49 -3.39 -2.52 -7.48
CA GLY A 49 -2.57 -3.72 -7.58
C GLY A 49 -3.14 -4.92 -6.82
N LEU A 50 -3.13 -6.08 -7.46
CA LEU A 50 -3.61 -7.36 -6.97
C LEU A 50 -2.58 -8.45 -7.27
N PHE A 51 -2.17 -9.16 -6.23
CA PHE A 51 -1.29 -10.32 -6.30
C PHE A 51 -2.05 -11.53 -6.84
N LEU A 52 -1.57 -12.12 -7.94
CA LEU A 52 -2.10 -13.35 -8.54
C LEU A 52 -0.91 -14.24 -8.91
N VAL A 53 -1.14 -15.55 -8.87
CA VAL A 53 -0.11 -16.57 -9.12
C VAL A 53 -0.51 -17.39 -10.34
N ASP A 54 0.45 -17.61 -11.24
CA ASP A 54 0.30 -18.40 -12.46
C ASP A 54 -0.97 -18.07 -13.29
N SER A 55 -1.26 -16.77 -13.41
CA SER A 55 -2.45 -16.27 -14.09
C SER A 55 -2.36 -16.43 -15.63
N PRO A 56 -3.50 -16.45 -16.33
CA PRO A 56 -3.52 -16.38 -17.80
C PRO A 56 -2.75 -15.17 -18.35
N GLU A 57 -2.78 -14.02 -17.66
CA GLU A 57 -2.05 -12.81 -18.02
C GLU A 57 -0.53 -13.04 -17.91
N GLN A 58 -0.04 -13.68 -16.85
CA GLN A 58 1.36 -14.05 -16.69
C GLN A 58 1.83 -15.02 -17.79
N ARG A 59 1.07 -16.10 -18.02
CA ARG A 59 1.40 -17.10 -19.05
C ARG A 59 1.46 -16.50 -20.46
N ARG A 60 0.54 -15.58 -20.78
CA ARG A 60 0.53 -14.86 -22.07
C ARG A 60 1.79 -14.02 -22.28
N LEU A 61 2.39 -13.51 -21.22
CA LEU A 61 3.64 -12.73 -21.26
C LEU A 61 4.89 -13.61 -21.11
N GLY A 62 4.74 -14.94 -21.14
CA GLY A 62 5.85 -15.89 -21.04
C GLY A 62 6.41 -16.08 -19.63
N ILE A 63 5.75 -15.53 -18.61
CA ILE A 63 6.15 -15.72 -17.21
C ILE A 63 5.85 -17.17 -16.81
N LYS A 64 6.83 -17.82 -16.19
CA LYS A 64 6.70 -19.15 -15.60
C LYS A 64 6.59 -18.97 -14.10
N ASP A 65 5.41 -19.26 -13.57
CA ASP A 65 5.08 -19.07 -12.16
C ASP A 65 4.41 -20.34 -11.62
N SER A 66 4.38 -20.49 -10.30
CA SER A 66 3.74 -21.60 -9.61
C SER A 66 3.38 -21.22 -8.17
N LEU A 67 2.46 -21.99 -7.58
CA LEU A 67 2.13 -21.87 -6.16
C LEU A 67 3.37 -22.00 -5.27
N ASP A 68 4.26 -22.94 -5.57
CA ASP A 68 5.47 -23.18 -4.79
C ASP A 68 6.46 -22.02 -4.89
N LEU A 69 6.65 -21.45 -6.08
CA LEU A 69 7.50 -20.27 -6.25
C LEU A 69 6.93 -19.06 -5.50
N ALA A 70 5.63 -18.83 -5.63
CA ALA A 70 4.96 -17.74 -4.90
C ALA A 70 5.02 -17.94 -3.38
N TRP A 71 4.94 -19.18 -2.91
CA TRP A 71 5.06 -19.50 -1.49
C TRP A 71 6.49 -19.36 -0.97
N ASN A 72 7.49 -19.72 -1.77
CA ASN A 72 8.90 -19.44 -1.46
C ASN A 72 9.13 -17.93 -1.29
N ASP A 73 8.71 -17.13 -2.27
CA ASP A 73 8.84 -15.67 -2.24
C ASP A 73 8.11 -15.05 -1.04
N TRP A 74 6.92 -15.59 -0.70
CA TRP A 74 6.18 -15.15 0.48
C TRP A 74 6.94 -15.44 1.78
N GLN A 75 7.49 -16.64 1.93
CA GLN A 75 8.27 -17.00 3.12
C GLN A 75 9.55 -16.18 3.24
N GLY A 76 10.27 -15.96 2.14
CA GLY A 76 11.49 -15.15 2.09
C GLY A 76 11.25 -13.68 2.40
N SER A 77 10.08 -13.15 2.05
CA SER A 77 9.65 -11.78 2.38
C SER A 77 9.14 -11.67 3.81
N ALA A 78 8.25 -12.58 4.22
CA ALA A 78 7.59 -12.51 5.50
C ALA A 78 8.52 -12.79 6.67
N GLN A 79 9.46 -13.73 6.51
CA GLN A 79 10.49 -14.04 7.52
C GLN A 79 9.90 -14.27 8.92
N PHE A 80 8.78 -14.99 8.98
CA PHE A 80 8.10 -15.29 10.24
C PHE A 80 9.04 -15.96 11.25
N ASP A 81 9.13 -15.38 12.44
CA ASP A 81 10.08 -15.76 13.49
C ASP A 81 9.39 -16.04 14.84
N ARG A 82 8.11 -15.67 14.99
CA ARG A 82 7.32 -15.88 16.21
C ARG A 82 6.23 -16.94 16.02
N LYS A 83 6.55 -18.05 15.33
CA LYS A 83 5.56 -19.04 14.85
C LYS A 83 4.81 -19.79 15.96
N ASP A 84 5.41 -19.88 17.14
CA ASP A 84 4.81 -20.55 18.30
C ASP A 84 3.85 -19.64 19.08
N ASP A 85 3.74 -18.36 18.70
CA ASP A 85 2.84 -17.39 19.31
C ASP A 85 2.24 -16.43 18.25
N GLU A 86 2.81 -15.23 18.10
CA GLU A 86 2.23 -14.13 17.33
C GLU A 86 2.04 -14.46 15.84
N ASP A 87 2.92 -15.27 15.25
CA ASP A 87 2.89 -15.65 13.83
C ASP A 87 2.12 -16.95 13.54
N SER A 88 1.64 -17.64 14.58
CA SER A 88 0.95 -18.93 14.43
C SER A 88 -0.22 -18.86 13.43
N TRP A 89 -1.02 -17.80 13.52
CA TRP A 89 -2.11 -17.50 12.59
C TRP A 89 -1.65 -16.78 11.34
N ALA A 90 -0.65 -15.90 11.44
CA ALA A 90 -0.11 -15.16 10.30
C ALA A 90 0.36 -16.09 9.17
N VAL A 91 1.09 -17.16 9.49
CA VAL A 91 1.59 -18.16 8.53
C VAL A 91 0.44 -18.92 7.86
N ARG A 92 -0.61 -19.27 8.63
CA ARG A 92 -1.79 -19.97 8.11
C ARG A 92 -2.57 -19.09 7.15
N TRP A 93 -2.80 -17.84 7.53
CA TRP A 93 -3.42 -16.82 6.68
C TRP A 93 -2.62 -16.59 5.40
N ALA A 94 -1.29 -16.52 5.52
CA ALA A 94 -0.39 -16.32 4.39
C ALA A 94 -0.53 -17.46 3.38
N ARG A 95 -0.48 -18.70 3.87
CA ARG A 95 -0.62 -19.88 3.02
C ARG A 95 -1.99 -19.90 2.32
N ALA A 96 -3.07 -19.69 3.08
CA ALA A 96 -4.43 -19.66 2.55
C ALA A 96 -4.61 -18.53 1.50
N TYR A 97 -4.01 -17.37 1.72
CA TYR A 97 -4.06 -16.26 0.77
C TYR A 97 -3.31 -16.56 -0.52
N VAL A 98 -2.13 -17.19 -0.44
CA VAL A 98 -1.34 -17.57 -1.62
C VAL A 98 -2.06 -18.65 -2.44
N GLU A 99 -2.70 -19.62 -1.78
CA GLU A 99 -3.57 -20.62 -2.43
C GLU A 99 -4.80 -19.97 -3.08
N PHE A 100 -5.44 -19.02 -2.40
CA PHE A 100 -6.52 -18.23 -2.97
C PHE A 100 -6.05 -17.47 -4.22
N ALA A 101 -4.88 -16.84 -4.17
CA ALA A 101 -4.29 -16.09 -5.28
C ALA A 101 -3.89 -16.96 -6.48
N ALA A 102 -3.52 -18.21 -6.25
CA ALA A 102 -3.22 -19.20 -7.29
C ALA A 102 -4.47 -19.88 -7.89
N GLY A 103 -5.58 -19.89 -7.15
CA GLY A 103 -6.82 -20.54 -7.55
C GLY A 103 -7.99 -19.57 -7.69
N GLU A 104 -8.85 -19.57 -6.67
CA GLU A 104 -10.20 -18.98 -6.72
C GLU A 104 -10.22 -17.46 -6.97
N LYS A 105 -9.17 -16.72 -6.60
CA LYS A 105 -9.19 -15.26 -6.58
C LYS A 105 -9.54 -14.64 -7.93
N ARG A 106 -8.94 -15.13 -9.02
CA ARG A 106 -9.18 -14.55 -10.35
C ARG A 106 -10.64 -14.73 -10.81
N PRO A 107 -11.23 -15.93 -10.85
CA PRO A 107 -12.65 -16.07 -11.19
C PRO A 107 -13.57 -15.36 -10.20
N TRP A 108 -13.24 -15.33 -8.91
CA TRP A 108 -14.00 -14.58 -7.91
C TRP A 108 -14.00 -13.08 -8.21
N LEU A 109 -12.86 -12.47 -8.54
CA LEU A 109 -12.80 -11.05 -8.97
C LEU A 109 -13.69 -10.81 -10.20
N GLN A 110 -13.64 -11.72 -11.18
CA GLN A 110 -14.44 -11.62 -12.40
C GLN A 110 -15.95 -11.69 -12.13
N SER A 111 -16.40 -12.51 -11.17
CA SER A 111 -17.82 -12.59 -10.82
C SER A 111 -18.37 -11.29 -10.21
N HIS A 112 -17.50 -10.44 -9.68
CA HIS A 112 -17.84 -9.10 -9.18
C HIS A 112 -17.65 -8.00 -10.24
N GLY A 113 -17.31 -8.37 -11.47
CA GLY A 113 -17.06 -7.43 -12.57
C GLY A 113 -15.70 -6.75 -12.52
N ILE A 114 -14.77 -7.21 -11.67
CA ILE A 114 -13.42 -6.67 -11.61
C ILE A 114 -12.59 -7.31 -12.72
N SER A 115 -12.12 -6.46 -13.64
CA SER A 115 -11.24 -6.86 -14.73
C SER A 115 -9.83 -6.31 -14.53
N LEU A 116 -8.84 -6.94 -15.17
CA LEU A 116 -7.42 -6.62 -15.02
C LEU A 116 -6.85 -6.03 -16.30
N LEU A 117 -5.83 -5.19 -16.15
CA LEU A 117 -4.97 -4.83 -17.27
C LEU A 117 -4.22 -6.07 -17.80
N PRO A 118 -3.95 -6.14 -19.11
CA PRO A 118 -3.27 -7.28 -19.71
C PRO A 118 -1.78 -7.38 -19.35
N THR A 119 -1.19 -6.29 -18.84
CA THR A 119 0.21 -6.23 -18.42
C THR A 119 0.36 -6.60 -16.95
N VAL A 120 1.41 -7.36 -16.63
CA VAL A 120 1.76 -7.71 -15.24
C VAL A 120 2.98 -6.90 -14.83
N GLY A 121 2.90 -6.20 -13.70
CA GLY A 121 3.97 -5.37 -13.16
C GLY A 121 4.95 -6.13 -12.28
N TRP A 122 6.16 -5.60 -12.18
CA TRP A 122 7.21 -6.00 -11.24
C TRP A 122 7.67 -4.75 -10.47
N ALA A 123 6.90 -4.39 -9.45
CA ALA A 123 7.02 -3.07 -8.82
C ALA A 123 8.26 -2.97 -7.93
N GLU A 124 8.57 -4.05 -7.21
CA GLU A 124 9.76 -4.27 -6.41
C GLU A 124 10.43 -5.59 -6.82
N ARG A 125 11.76 -5.56 -6.88
CA ARG A 125 12.60 -6.68 -7.35
C ARG A 125 13.25 -7.46 -6.21
N GLY A 126 12.99 -7.06 -4.96
CA GLY A 126 13.43 -7.79 -3.79
C GLY A 126 14.87 -7.50 -3.37
N ASP A 127 15.38 -8.33 -2.47
CA ASP A 127 16.68 -8.19 -1.82
C ASP A 127 17.84 -8.84 -2.59
N LEU A 128 17.58 -9.28 -3.83
CA LEU A 128 18.52 -9.96 -4.73
C LEU A 128 18.86 -11.43 -4.38
N ARG A 129 18.23 -12.02 -3.35
CA ARG A 129 18.41 -13.44 -3.00
C ARG A 129 17.20 -14.27 -3.42
N ALA A 130 17.43 -15.56 -3.69
CA ALA A 130 16.36 -16.48 -4.11
C ALA A 130 15.43 -16.90 -2.97
N ASP A 131 15.89 -16.80 -1.72
CA ASP A 131 15.18 -17.13 -0.47
C ASP A 131 14.88 -15.88 0.37
N GLY A 132 15.12 -14.69 -0.20
CA GLY A 132 14.97 -13.40 0.46
C GLY A 132 13.66 -12.68 0.11
N HIS A 133 13.62 -11.38 0.43
CA HIS A 133 12.45 -10.54 0.15
C HIS A 133 12.24 -10.34 -1.35
N GLY A 134 10.97 -10.30 -1.78
CA GLY A 134 10.53 -9.87 -3.09
C GLY A 134 9.98 -10.97 -3.99
N ASN A 135 9.30 -10.55 -5.05
CA ASN A 135 8.77 -11.46 -6.05
C ASN A 135 9.88 -11.90 -7.03
N SER A 136 10.07 -13.21 -7.18
CA SER A 136 11.00 -13.81 -8.17
C SER A 136 10.57 -13.54 -9.62
N VAL A 137 9.26 -13.37 -9.86
CA VAL A 137 8.67 -13.04 -11.16
C VAL A 137 7.54 -12.03 -11.01
N PRO A 138 7.16 -11.28 -12.06
CA PRO A 138 6.08 -10.31 -11.98
C PRO A 138 4.73 -10.93 -11.54
N ARG A 139 4.14 -10.41 -10.45
CA ARG A 139 2.81 -10.82 -9.91
C ARG A 139 1.86 -9.66 -9.61
N PHE A 140 2.25 -8.42 -9.92
CA PHE A 140 1.45 -7.23 -9.64
C PHE A 140 0.45 -6.96 -10.77
N HIS A 141 -0.81 -7.35 -10.60
CA HIS A 141 -1.87 -7.14 -11.60
C HIS A 141 -2.70 -5.92 -11.26
N VAL A 142 -2.85 -4.98 -12.18
CA VAL A 142 -3.62 -3.75 -11.92
C VAL A 142 -5.06 -3.92 -12.37
N ALA A 143 -6.00 -3.65 -11.48
CA ALA A 143 -7.43 -3.62 -11.82
C ALA A 143 -7.77 -2.47 -12.77
N TRP A 144 -8.69 -2.72 -13.71
CA TRP A 144 -9.21 -1.70 -14.61
C TRP A 144 -10.14 -0.75 -13.85
N GLY A 145 -9.75 0.52 -13.76
CA GLY A 145 -10.33 1.48 -12.81
C GLY A 145 -9.52 1.66 -11.52
N THR A 146 -8.32 1.07 -11.40
CA THR A 146 -7.45 1.16 -10.22
C THR A 146 -8.16 0.76 -8.91
N GLY A 147 -7.83 1.36 -7.76
CA GLY A 147 -8.50 1.12 -6.48
C GLY A 147 -10.00 1.42 -6.54
N THR A 148 -10.41 2.45 -7.28
CA THR A 148 -11.81 2.79 -7.52
C THR A 148 -12.57 1.61 -8.15
N GLY A 149 -11.98 0.97 -9.16
CA GLY A 149 -12.56 -0.18 -9.85
C GLY A 149 -12.66 -1.43 -8.99
N VAL A 150 -11.81 -1.58 -7.97
CA VAL A 150 -11.89 -2.66 -6.98
C VAL A 150 -13.00 -2.40 -5.95
N VAL A 151 -13.16 -1.15 -5.52
CA VAL A 151 -14.16 -0.74 -4.52
C VAL A 151 -15.58 -0.67 -5.11
N GLU A 152 -15.70 -0.22 -6.35
CA GLU A 152 -16.97 0.13 -7.00
C GLU A 152 -18.04 -0.97 -6.89
N PRO A 153 -17.75 -2.27 -7.13
CA PRO A 153 -18.77 -3.31 -7.01
C PRO A 153 -19.37 -3.39 -5.60
N PHE A 154 -18.52 -3.40 -4.58
CA PHE A 154 -18.95 -3.55 -3.19
C PHE A 154 -19.65 -2.30 -2.67
N ALA A 155 -19.21 -1.11 -3.09
CA ALA A 155 -19.92 0.13 -2.82
C ALA A 155 -21.34 0.14 -3.44
N ARG A 156 -21.48 -0.41 -4.65
CA ARG A 156 -22.78 -0.56 -5.32
C ARG A 156 -23.67 -1.56 -4.59
N TYR A 157 -23.14 -2.72 -4.17
CA TYR A 157 -23.89 -3.72 -3.41
C TYR A 157 -24.38 -3.17 -2.08
N ALA A 158 -23.54 -2.44 -1.33
CA ALA A 158 -23.95 -1.82 -0.07
C ALA A 158 -25.08 -0.79 -0.28
N LYS A 159 -24.98 0.06 -1.31
CA LYS A 159 -26.04 1.01 -1.67
C LYS A 159 -27.34 0.32 -2.09
N GLN A 160 -27.24 -0.79 -2.81
CA GLN A 160 -28.42 -1.59 -3.21
C GLN A 160 -29.06 -2.25 -1.99
N ALA A 161 -28.28 -2.92 -1.15
CA ALA A 161 -28.76 -3.52 0.10
C ALA A 161 -29.44 -2.50 1.01
N ALA A 162 -28.98 -1.24 1.02
CA ALA A 162 -29.65 -0.18 1.76
C ALA A 162 -31.02 0.21 1.18
N ARG A 163 -31.17 0.21 -0.14
CA ARG A 163 -32.48 0.39 -0.79
C ARG A 163 -33.42 -0.79 -0.51
N ASP A 164 -32.85 -1.98 -0.37
CA ASP A 164 -33.60 -3.21 -0.09
C ASP A 164 -33.89 -3.42 1.40
N GLY A 165 -33.48 -2.47 2.27
CA GLY A 165 -33.70 -2.53 3.72
C GLY A 165 -32.82 -3.54 4.47
N LEU A 166 -31.80 -4.10 3.81
CA LEU A 166 -30.84 -5.04 4.42
C LEU A 166 -29.60 -4.35 5.00
N LEU A 167 -29.35 -3.09 4.66
CA LEU A 167 -28.20 -2.34 5.18
C LEU A 167 -28.60 -0.92 5.61
N THR A 168 -28.19 -0.51 6.82
CA THR A 168 -28.32 0.87 7.28
C THR A 168 -26.93 1.50 7.38
N PHE A 169 -26.75 2.66 6.73
CA PHE A 169 -25.52 3.44 6.85
C PHE A 169 -25.61 4.37 8.05
N HIS A 170 -24.68 4.24 8.99
CA HIS A 170 -24.45 5.14 10.11
C HIS A 170 -23.20 5.99 9.82
N HIS A 171 -23.35 6.96 8.92
CA HIS A 171 -22.30 7.96 8.65
C HIS A 171 -22.17 8.92 9.82
N ARG A 172 -20.98 9.50 9.99
CA ARG A 172 -20.71 10.45 11.09
C ARG A 172 -20.94 9.82 12.47
N HIS A 173 -20.69 8.52 12.60
CA HIS A 173 -20.76 7.79 13.86
C HIS A 173 -19.35 7.26 14.17
N GLN A 174 -18.70 7.89 15.13
CA GLN A 174 -17.37 7.51 15.58
C GLN A 174 -17.52 6.50 16.73
N VAL A 175 -17.10 5.26 16.50
CA VAL A 175 -17.10 4.24 17.55
C VAL A 175 -16.04 4.58 18.59
N ASP A 176 -16.46 4.60 19.86
CA ASP A 176 -15.60 4.85 21.00
C ASP A 176 -15.40 3.59 21.86
N GLU A 177 -16.27 2.58 21.73
CA GLU A 177 -16.22 1.34 22.51
C GLU A 177 -16.88 0.14 21.81
N LEU A 178 -16.31 -1.05 22.03
CA LEU A 178 -16.94 -2.35 21.74
C LEU A 178 -17.69 -2.84 22.99
N VAL A 179 -18.98 -3.11 22.87
CA VAL A 179 -19.80 -3.59 23.98
C VAL A 179 -19.64 -5.10 24.11
N ILE A 180 -18.99 -5.56 25.18
CA ILE A 180 -18.80 -6.98 25.51
C ILE A 180 -19.72 -7.37 26.67
N GLU A 181 -20.61 -8.33 26.44
CA GLU A 181 -21.51 -8.90 27.45
C GLU A 181 -21.38 -10.42 27.46
N ASP A 182 -21.27 -11.02 28.65
CA ASP A 182 -21.09 -12.47 28.83
C ASP A 182 -19.97 -13.07 27.96
N GLY A 183 -18.88 -12.31 27.77
CA GLY A 183 -17.72 -12.72 26.96
C GLY A 183 -17.94 -12.65 25.44
N ALA A 184 -19.02 -12.03 24.97
CA ALA A 184 -19.32 -11.87 23.55
C ALA A 184 -19.54 -10.40 23.17
N ALA A 185 -19.12 -10.01 21.96
CA ALA A 185 -19.44 -8.71 21.40
C ALA A 185 -20.93 -8.63 21.05
N ARG A 186 -21.62 -7.67 21.65
CA ARG A 186 -23.08 -7.44 21.48
C ARG A 186 -23.42 -6.10 20.83
N GLY A 187 -22.43 -5.25 20.60
CA GLY A 187 -22.70 -3.94 20.05
C GLY A 187 -21.50 -3.03 20.02
N VAL A 188 -21.77 -1.79 19.68
CA VAL A 188 -20.81 -0.68 19.74
C VAL A 188 -21.51 0.54 20.29
N ARG A 189 -20.76 1.40 20.98
CA ARG A 189 -21.23 2.74 21.36
C ARG A 189 -20.19 3.79 21.01
N GLY A 190 -20.65 5.03 20.90
CA GLY A 190 -19.75 6.14 20.68
C GLY A 190 -20.46 7.44 20.34
N THR A 191 -19.78 8.27 19.58
CA THR A 191 -20.12 9.66 19.34
C THR A 191 -20.77 9.86 17.97
N VAL A 192 -21.88 10.59 17.94
CA VAL A 192 -22.44 11.16 16.71
C VAL A 192 -21.72 12.48 16.43
N LEU A 193 -21.11 12.57 15.26
CA LEU A 193 -20.40 13.75 14.78
C LEU A 193 -21.32 14.67 13.99
N ALA A 194 -21.05 15.97 14.01
CA ALA A 194 -21.78 16.94 13.21
C ALA A 194 -21.72 16.56 11.71
N PRO A 195 -22.81 16.82 10.96
CA PRO A 195 -22.82 16.65 9.51
C PRO A 195 -21.63 17.35 8.85
N ASP A 196 -21.11 16.72 7.80
CA ASP A 196 -19.95 17.24 7.07
C ASP A 196 -20.05 16.81 5.60
N ASP A 197 -20.02 17.77 4.69
CA ASP A 197 -20.10 17.58 3.24
C ASP A 197 -18.75 17.71 2.54
N SER A 198 -17.64 17.70 3.30
CA SER A 198 -16.29 17.79 2.77
C SER A 198 -16.05 16.74 1.68
N PRO A 199 -15.34 17.11 0.60
CA PRO A 199 -14.97 16.18 -0.45
C PRO A 199 -14.22 14.96 0.10
N ARG A 200 -14.28 13.85 -0.64
CA ARG A 200 -13.57 12.62 -0.30
C ARG A 200 -12.09 12.89 0.01
N GLY A 201 -11.59 12.32 1.10
CA GLY A 201 -10.19 12.42 1.52
C GLY A 201 -9.84 13.70 2.26
N VAL A 202 -10.61 14.78 2.11
CA VAL A 202 -10.45 15.99 2.92
C VAL A 202 -10.83 15.69 4.37
N ALA A 203 -10.08 16.25 5.32
CA ALA A 203 -10.35 16.07 6.73
C ALA A 203 -11.73 16.64 7.08
N SER A 204 -12.64 15.78 7.54
CA SER A 204 -13.95 16.18 8.05
C SER A 204 -13.88 16.57 9.53
N ASN A 205 -14.86 17.33 10.02
CA ASN A 205 -14.89 17.77 11.42
C ASN A 205 -14.99 16.57 12.40
N ARG A 206 -14.70 16.85 13.68
CA ARG A 206 -14.85 15.91 14.81
C ARG A 206 -15.74 16.52 15.91
N GLU A 207 -16.64 17.42 15.53
CA GLU A 207 -17.55 18.08 16.47
C GLU A 207 -18.60 17.08 16.96
N ARG A 208 -18.66 16.85 18.28
CA ARG A 208 -19.66 15.97 18.90
C ARG A 208 -21.01 16.65 18.99
N ILE A 209 -22.07 15.98 18.53
CA ILE A 209 -23.46 16.46 18.61
C ILE A 209 -24.39 15.49 19.37
N GLY A 210 -23.89 14.33 19.77
CA GLY A 210 -24.65 13.35 20.54
C GLY A 210 -23.89 12.04 20.71
N ASP A 211 -24.57 11.07 21.31
CA ASP A 211 -24.06 9.71 21.50
C ASP A 211 -24.96 8.71 20.78
N PHE A 212 -24.43 7.53 20.49
CA PHE A 212 -25.18 6.41 19.96
C PHE A 212 -24.76 5.10 20.61
N GLU A 213 -25.67 4.14 20.56
CA GLU A 213 -25.44 2.75 20.90
C GLU A 213 -26.18 1.88 19.89
N LEU A 214 -25.51 0.84 19.37
CA LEU A 214 -26.08 -0.12 18.43
C LEU A 214 -25.83 -1.53 18.92
N THR A 215 -26.86 -2.37 18.88
CA THR A 215 -26.84 -3.76 19.34
C THR A 215 -27.00 -4.74 18.18
N ALA A 216 -26.19 -5.81 18.18
CA ALA A 216 -26.21 -6.87 17.18
C ALA A 216 -25.72 -8.21 17.74
N GLN A 217 -25.90 -9.29 16.98
CA GLN A 217 -25.39 -10.61 17.36
C GLN A 217 -23.88 -10.75 17.15
N ALA A 218 -23.32 -9.94 16.24
CA ALA A 218 -21.89 -9.90 15.95
C ALA A 218 -21.42 -8.50 15.52
N VAL A 219 -20.13 -8.24 15.69
CA VAL A 219 -19.42 -7.02 15.27
C VAL A 219 -18.21 -7.38 14.42
N VAL A 220 -18.03 -6.71 13.29
CA VAL A 220 -16.88 -6.87 12.38
C VAL A 220 -16.09 -5.55 12.32
N VAL A 221 -14.86 -5.55 12.82
CA VAL A 221 -13.96 -4.37 12.82
C VAL A 221 -13.12 -4.34 11.54
N THR A 222 -13.22 -3.26 10.76
CA THR A 222 -12.56 -3.11 9.44
C THR A 222 -11.98 -1.71 9.18
N THR A 223 -11.50 -1.07 10.25
CA THR A 223 -11.23 0.38 10.32
C THR A 223 -9.89 0.86 9.75
N GLY A 224 -9.10 -0.02 9.13
CA GLY A 224 -7.81 0.35 8.55
C GLY A 224 -6.66 0.30 9.55
N GLY A 225 -5.54 0.94 9.20
CA GLY A 225 -4.33 0.99 10.03
C GLY A 225 -4.07 2.37 10.61
N ILE A 226 -2.80 2.65 10.91
CA ILE A 226 -2.38 3.86 11.66
C ILE A 226 -1.70 4.93 10.79
N GLY A 227 -1.65 4.73 9.46
CA GLY A 227 -0.75 5.47 8.59
C GLY A 227 -0.92 6.99 8.58
N ALA A 228 -2.07 7.54 8.99
CA ALA A 228 -2.27 8.99 9.07
C ALA A 228 -1.81 9.60 10.40
N ASN A 229 -1.57 8.77 11.41
CA ASN A 229 -1.22 9.20 12.76
C ASN A 229 0.28 9.00 13.01
N HIS A 230 1.06 10.05 12.72
CA HIS A 230 2.52 10.00 12.85
C HIS A 230 2.98 9.78 14.31
N ASP A 231 2.19 10.17 15.30
CA ASP A 231 2.55 9.95 16.71
C ASP A 231 2.42 8.48 17.09
N ILE A 232 1.36 7.80 16.63
CA ILE A 232 1.23 6.35 16.80
C ILE A 232 2.28 5.61 15.97
N VAL A 233 2.58 6.08 14.76
CA VAL A 233 3.68 5.52 13.95
C VAL A 233 5.00 5.58 14.70
N ARG A 234 5.34 6.71 15.32
CA ARG A 234 6.57 6.84 16.12
C ARG A 234 6.51 6.00 17.40
N ARG A 235 5.35 5.91 18.05
CA ARG A 235 5.15 5.08 19.25
C ARG A 235 5.46 3.61 19.00
N TYR A 236 5.05 3.07 17.84
CA TYR A 236 5.29 1.68 17.46
C TYR A 236 6.48 1.50 16.51
N TRP A 237 7.29 2.53 16.30
CA TRP A 237 8.42 2.45 15.40
C TRP A 237 9.38 1.36 15.88
N PRO A 238 9.66 0.35 15.06
CA PRO A 238 10.39 -0.81 15.53
C PRO A 238 11.88 -0.53 15.63
N GLU A 239 12.50 -0.99 16.71
CA GLU A 239 13.94 -0.81 16.96
C GLU A 239 14.81 -1.29 15.78
N ARG A 240 14.41 -2.39 15.12
CA ARG A 240 15.11 -2.92 13.92
C ARG A 240 15.16 -1.95 12.73
N LEU A 241 14.28 -0.94 12.68
CA LEU A 241 14.28 0.11 11.66
C LEU A 241 15.00 1.38 12.14
N GLY A 242 15.68 1.35 13.29
CA GLY A 242 16.47 2.48 13.78
C GLY A 242 15.62 3.68 14.21
N THR A 243 16.15 4.88 14.00
CA THR A 243 15.52 6.12 14.47
C THR A 243 14.31 6.47 13.58
N PRO A 244 13.12 6.73 14.14
CA PRO A 244 12.00 7.22 13.34
C PRO A 244 12.34 8.59 12.74
N PRO A 245 11.93 8.88 11.49
CA PRO A 245 12.11 10.20 10.90
C PRO A 245 11.43 11.31 11.73
N ALA A 246 12.06 12.47 11.82
CA ALA A 246 11.44 13.65 12.42
C ALA A 246 10.34 14.18 11.49
N GLU A 247 10.62 14.25 10.19
CA GLU A 247 9.65 14.59 9.14
C GLU A 247 9.26 13.37 8.30
N MET A 248 7.96 13.23 8.04
CA MET A 248 7.37 12.20 7.19
C MET A 248 6.23 12.81 6.37
N VAL A 249 5.99 12.24 5.19
CA VAL A 249 4.80 12.54 4.38
C VAL A 249 3.74 11.44 4.54
N THR A 250 2.47 11.81 4.37
CA THR A 250 1.32 10.95 4.71
C THR A 250 0.68 10.33 3.47
N GLY A 251 0.79 9.01 3.32
CA GLY A 251 0.27 8.28 2.14
C GLY A 251 -1.18 7.80 2.25
N VAL A 252 -1.92 8.23 3.27
CA VAL A 252 -3.30 7.83 3.54
C VAL A 252 -4.16 9.02 4.03
N PRO A 253 -5.48 8.99 3.80
CA PRO A 253 -6.38 10.01 4.34
C PRO A 253 -6.36 10.13 5.86
N ALA A 254 -6.69 11.31 6.38
CA ALA A 254 -6.62 11.65 7.81
C ALA A 254 -7.38 10.70 8.75
N TYR A 255 -8.45 10.07 8.27
CA TYR A 255 -9.28 9.13 9.04
C TYR A 255 -8.66 7.73 9.21
N VAL A 256 -7.47 7.47 8.65
CA VAL A 256 -6.71 6.22 8.88
C VAL A 256 -5.85 6.38 10.14
N ASP A 257 -6.54 6.56 11.27
CA ASP A 257 -5.99 7.05 12.53
C ASP A 257 -5.57 5.95 13.52
N GLY A 258 -5.95 4.69 13.25
CA GLY A 258 -5.59 3.54 14.07
C GLY A 258 -6.42 3.33 15.33
N ARG A 259 -7.41 4.19 15.62
CA ARG A 259 -8.05 4.25 16.95
C ARG A 259 -8.63 2.93 17.44
N MET A 260 -9.25 2.14 16.55
CA MET A 260 -9.89 0.88 16.93
C MET A 260 -8.91 -0.18 17.43
N LEU A 261 -7.60 -0.06 17.19
CA LEU A 261 -6.63 -0.99 17.75
C LEU A 261 -6.63 -0.93 19.27
N ASP A 262 -6.48 0.27 19.84
CA ASP A 262 -6.47 0.46 21.30
C ASP A 262 -7.86 0.13 21.90
N ILE A 263 -8.96 0.56 21.26
CA ILE A 263 -10.33 0.20 21.70
C ILE A 263 -10.54 -1.32 21.72
N SER A 264 -10.04 -2.03 20.71
CA SER A 264 -10.17 -3.49 20.65
C SER A 264 -9.32 -4.16 21.73
N ALA A 265 -8.11 -3.66 21.99
CA ALA A 265 -7.26 -4.16 23.07
C ALA A 265 -7.92 -3.98 24.45
N GLU A 266 -8.54 -2.82 24.69
CA GLU A 266 -9.30 -2.54 25.92
C GLU A 266 -10.50 -3.48 26.08
N ALA A 267 -11.10 -3.92 24.98
CA ALA A 267 -12.16 -4.94 24.95
C ALA A 267 -11.65 -6.38 25.10
N GLY A 268 -10.36 -6.59 25.39
CA GLY A 268 -9.76 -7.90 25.62
C GLY A 268 -9.23 -8.61 24.36
N VAL A 269 -9.22 -7.93 23.21
CA VAL A 269 -8.68 -8.47 21.95
C VAL A 269 -7.15 -8.50 21.99
N ARG A 270 -6.58 -9.60 21.51
CA ARG A 270 -5.13 -9.76 21.37
C ARG A 270 -4.62 -9.00 20.15
N LEU A 271 -3.79 -7.98 20.38
CA LEU A 271 -2.99 -7.33 19.35
C LEU A 271 -1.61 -7.98 19.25
N VAL A 272 -1.20 -8.32 18.03
CA VAL A 272 0.11 -8.94 17.74
C VAL A 272 0.86 -8.16 16.67
N ASN A 273 2.18 -8.35 16.61
CA ASN A 273 3.09 -7.83 15.61
C ASN A 273 3.06 -6.29 15.48
N ARG A 274 2.85 -5.57 16.59
CA ARG A 274 2.71 -4.10 16.61
C ARG A 274 3.92 -3.37 16.03
N ASP A 275 5.08 -4.01 16.07
CA ASP A 275 6.36 -3.56 15.53
C ASP A 275 6.51 -3.76 14.00
N ARG A 276 5.50 -4.32 13.33
CA ARG A 276 5.55 -4.60 11.89
C ARG A 276 4.79 -3.53 11.11
N MET A 277 5.55 -2.73 10.37
CA MET A 277 5.08 -1.59 9.61
C MET A 277 5.67 -1.60 8.20
N TRP A 278 4.97 -0.99 7.25
CA TRP A 278 5.42 -0.87 5.87
C TRP A 278 5.30 0.58 5.41
N HIS A 279 6.46 1.20 5.19
CA HIS A 279 6.61 2.59 4.78
C HIS A 279 7.57 2.66 3.60
N TYR A 280 7.30 3.59 2.69
CA TYR A 280 8.09 3.73 1.48
C TYR A 280 9.15 4.79 1.66
N THR A 281 10.28 4.62 0.97
CA THR A 281 11.41 5.56 0.97
C THR A 281 11.46 6.42 -0.28
N GLU A 282 10.60 6.14 -1.26
CA GLU A 282 10.42 6.90 -2.50
C GLU A 282 9.25 7.89 -2.42
N GLY A 283 9.01 8.48 -1.24
CA GLY A 283 7.93 9.44 -1.01
C GLY A 283 8.27 10.84 -1.53
N ILE A 284 7.27 11.54 -2.06
CA ILE A 284 7.32 12.95 -2.45
C ILE A 284 6.10 13.69 -1.92
N GLN A 285 6.23 14.99 -1.65
CA GLN A 285 5.12 15.85 -1.28
C GLN A 285 4.20 16.04 -2.47
N ASN A 286 2.90 15.81 -2.28
CA ASN A 286 1.93 16.03 -3.34
C ASN A 286 1.79 17.53 -3.61
N TRP A 287 2.04 17.96 -4.85
CA TRP A 287 1.91 19.37 -5.25
C TRP A 287 0.45 19.86 -5.19
N ASN A 288 -0.52 18.94 -5.27
CA ASN A 288 -1.94 19.20 -5.13
C ASN A 288 -2.56 18.27 -4.06
N PRO A 289 -2.32 18.57 -2.77
CA PRO A 289 -2.67 17.66 -1.69
C PRO A 289 -4.18 17.60 -1.45
N VAL A 290 -4.69 16.38 -1.28
CA VAL A 290 -6.10 16.11 -0.90
C VAL A 290 -6.31 16.10 0.62
N TRP A 291 -5.29 15.72 1.39
CA TRP A 291 -5.32 15.66 2.85
C TRP A 291 -4.07 16.30 3.45
N PRO A 292 -4.07 16.64 4.76
CA PRO A 292 -2.90 17.22 5.42
C PRO A 292 -1.67 16.32 5.27
N GLY A 293 -0.54 16.92 4.85
CA GLY A 293 0.72 16.20 4.66
C GLY A 293 0.71 15.17 3.52
N HIS A 294 -0.24 15.22 2.59
CA HIS A 294 -0.39 14.22 1.52
C HIS A 294 0.91 13.99 0.75
N GLY A 295 1.46 12.78 0.88
CA GLY A 295 2.60 12.29 0.10
C GLY A 295 2.19 11.24 -0.94
N ILE A 296 2.94 11.19 -2.04
CA ILE A 296 2.78 10.21 -3.12
C ILE A 296 4.05 9.34 -3.16
N ARG A 297 3.89 8.04 -3.37
CA ARG A 297 5.02 7.16 -3.65
C ARG A 297 5.34 7.22 -5.14
N ILE A 298 6.60 7.47 -5.48
CA ILE A 298 7.13 7.13 -6.79
C ILE A 298 7.25 5.61 -6.85
N LEU A 299 6.64 4.99 -7.85
CA LEU A 299 7.05 3.66 -8.30
C LEU A 299 8.17 3.92 -9.29
N PRO A 300 9.45 3.67 -8.94
CA PRO A 300 10.55 3.88 -9.87
C PRO A 300 10.73 2.66 -10.79
N GLY A 301 11.45 2.84 -11.88
CA GLY A 301 12.17 1.75 -12.51
C GLY A 301 13.61 1.68 -11.97
N PRO A 302 14.40 0.69 -12.41
CA PRO A 302 15.71 0.43 -11.83
C PRO A 302 16.78 1.45 -12.24
N SER A 303 16.49 2.42 -13.12
CA SER A 303 17.54 3.20 -13.80
C SER A 303 18.03 4.45 -13.05
N SER A 304 17.25 5.04 -12.16
CA SER A 304 17.65 6.24 -11.41
C SER A 304 18.84 5.98 -10.49
N ILE A 305 19.76 6.92 -10.33
CA ILE A 305 20.79 6.81 -9.28
C ILE A 305 20.15 7.19 -7.95
N TRP A 306 20.26 6.34 -6.93
CA TRP A 306 19.77 6.62 -5.58
C TRP A 306 20.94 6.96 -4.66
N LEU A 307 20.92 8.16 -4.10
CA LEU A 307 21.93 8.64 -3.16
C LEU A 307 21.30 8.86 -1.77
N ASP A 308 22.09 8.66 -0.71
CA ASP A 308 21.76 9.14 0.63
C ASP A 308 21.86 10.67 0.72
N ALA A 309 21.56 11.22 1.90
CA ALA A 309 21.63 12.66 2.17
C ALA A 309 23.02 13.28 1.94
N LEU A 310 24.10 12.49 1.98
CA LEU A 310 25.48 12.93 1.80
C LEU A 310 25.97 12.73 0.35
N GLY A 311 25.11 12.29 -0.56
CA GLY A 311 25.44 12.11 -1.97
C GLY A 311 26.15 10.80 -2.28
N ARG A 312 26.14 9.84 -1.34
CA ARG A 312 26.72 8.50 -1.55
C ARG A 312 25.65 7.58 -2.11
N ARG A 313 25.98 6.83 -3.15
CA ARG A 313 25.07 5.87 -3.75
C ARG A 313 24.73 4.78 -2.75
N LEU A 314 23.44 4.48 -2.63
CA LEU A 314 22.97 3.45 -1.71
C LEU A 314 23.52 2.07 -2.11
N PRO A 315 23.89 1.22 -1.13
CA PRO A 315 24.44 -0.12 -1.37
C PRO A 315 23.33 -1.11 -1.76
N ASP A 316 23.70 -2.30 -2.19
CA ASP A 316 22.74 -3.39 -2.36
C ASP A 316 22.15 -3.82 -1.01
N PRO A 317 20.84 -4.17 -0.94
CA PRO A 317 19.85 -4.17 -2.02
C PRO A 317 19.05 -2.86 -2.14
N CYS A 318 19.55 -1.74 -1.60
CA CYS A 318 18.88 -0.45 -1.51
C CYS A 318 18.89 0.33 -2.85
N LEU A 319 18.46 -0.35 -3.93
CA LEU A 319 18.38 0.17 -5.28
C LEU A 319 16.93 0.61 -5.62
N PRO A 320 16.73 1.52 -6.59
CA PRO A 320 15.39 1.98 -6.94
C PRO A 320 14.48 0.83 -7.37
N GLY A 321 13.35 0.65 -6.67
CA GLY A 321 12.39 -0.41 -6.97
C GLY A 321 12.89 -1.82 -6.67
N TYR A 322 13.70 -1.97 -5.61
CA TYR A 322 14.18 -3.26 -5.10
C TYR A 322 13.59 -3.60 -3.75
N ASP A 323 14.17 -3.10 -2.65
CA ASP A 323 13.75 -3.42 -1.29
C ASP A 323 13.59 -2.15 -0.46
N THR A 324 12.34 -1.74 -0.28
CA THR A 324 12.01 -0.48 0.40
C THR A 324 12.31 -0.53 1.90
N LEU A 325 12.16 -1.68 2.57
CA LEU A 325 12.39 -1.79 4.02
C LEU A 325 13.86 -1.98 4.36
N SER A 326 14.63 -2.68 3.52
CA SER A 326 16.10 -2.66 3.61
C SER A 326 16.63 -1.24 3.41
N THR A 327 16.08 -0.50 2.44
CA THR A 327 16.43 0.91 2.22
C THR A 327 16.08 1.77 3.43
N LEU A 328 14.86 1.61 3.98
CA LEU A 328 14.42 2.36 5.16
C LEU A 328 15.35 2.09 6.34
N ARG A 329 15.64 0.82 6.61
CA ARG A 329 16.58 0.43 7.67
C ARG A 329 17.93 1.08 7.44
N HIS A 330 18.52 0.96 6.26
CA HIS A 330 19.82 1.55 5.94
C HIS A 330 19.85 3.07 6.20
N LEU A 331 18.82 3.79 5.72
CA LEU A 331 18.71 5.23 5.93
C LEU A 331 18.59 5.59 7.42
N ARG A 332 17.97 4.75 8.25
CA ARG A 332 17.63 5.06 9.66
C ARG A 332 18.56 4.44 10.71
N THR A 333 19.46 3.53 10.31
CA THR A 333 20.43 2.90 11.23
C THR A 333 21.87 3.30 10.96
N THR A 334 22.18 3.88 9.80
CA THR A 334 23.56 4.28 9.47
C THR A 334 23.89 5.60 10.17
N GLU A 335 24.89 5.57 11.07
CA GLU A 335 25.18 6.63 12.06
C GLU A 335 25.24 8.04 11.48
N ASP A 336 25.92 8.23 10.35
CA ASP A 336 26.15 9.55 9.75
C ASP A 336 25.02 10.06 8.84
N ILE A 337 23.98 9.24 8.61
CA ILE A 337 22.80 9.64 7.82
C ILE A 337 21.46 9.44 8.52
N ALA A 338 21.42 8.73 9.65
CA ALA A 338 20.19 8.46 10.40
C ALA A 338 19.44 9.73 10.84
N GLY A 339 20.16 10.85 11.02
CA GLY A 339 19.58 12.15 11.36
C GLY A 339 19.04 12.97 10.17
N HIS A 340 19.15 12.47 8.93
CA HIS A 340 18.68 13.18 7.73
C HIS A 340 17.41 12.54 7.18
N ASP A 341 16.27 13.23 7.18
CA ASP A 341 14.99 12.64 6.77
C ASP A 341 14.76 12.58 5.25
N HIS A 342 15.83 12.70 4.46
CA HIS A 342 15.73 12.68 3.01
C HIS A 342 16.82 11.84 2.35
N SER A 343 16.52 11.42 1.13
CA SER A 343 17.46 10.82 0.18
C SER A 343 17.20 11.39 -1.23
N TRP A 344 17.96 10.97 -2.23
CA TRP A 344 17.92 11.59 -3.55
C TRP A 344 17.81 10.58 -4.68
N PHE A 345 16.90 10.83 -5.62
CA PHE A 345 17.08 10.32 -6.98
C PHE A 345 17.78 11.35 -7.86
N VAL A 346 18.74 10.87 -8.66
CA VAL A 346 19.30 11.58 -9.81
C VAL A 346 19.01 10.78 -11.07
N LEU A 347 18.34 11.40 -12.03
CA LEU A 347 17.89 10.74 -13.24
C LEU A 347 17.87 11.69 -14.43
N THR A 348 17.53 11.14 -15.60
CA THR A 348 17.41 11.89 -16.85
C THR A 348 15.95 12.07 -17.21
N ARG A 349 15.67 13.02 -18.11
CA ARG A 349 14.35 13.16 -18.75
C ARG A 349 13.88 11.82 -19.37
N LYS A 350 14.75 11.11 -20.08
CA LYS A 350 14.39 9.79 -20.66
C LYS A 350 13.95 8.75 -19.61
N ILE A 351 14.55 8.78 -18.42
CA ILE A 351 14.16 7.88 -17.32
C ILE A 351 12.82 8.31 -16.75
N VAL A 352 12.63 9.59 -16.39
CA VAL A 352 11.39 10.03 -15.74
C VAL A 352 10.17 9.78 -16.62
N GLU A 353 10.30 10.01 -17.93
CA GLU A 353 9.20 9.83 -18.88
C GLU A 353 8.75 8.38 -19.02
N LYS A 354 9.67 7.43 -18.84
CA LYS A 354 9.39 6.01 -19.04
C LYS A 354 9.15 5.25 -17.74
N GLU A 355 9.89 5.60 -16.70
CA GLU A 355 10.03 4.81 -15.48
C GLU A 355 9.35 5.42 -14.25
N PHE A 356 8.88 6.67 -14.28
CA PHE A 356 8.10 7.17 -13.15
C PHE A 356 6.64 6.82 -13.35
N ALA A 357 6.11 6.05 -12.40
CA ALA A 357 4.68 5.93 -12.18
C ALA A 357 4.40 6.44 -10.76
N LEU A 358 3.24 7.04 -10.56
CA LEU A 358 2.85 7.59 -9.28
C LEU A 358 1.79 6.70 -8.66
N SER A 359 1.94 6.38 -7.38
CA SER A 359 0.88 5.71 -6.63
C SER A 359 -0.35 6.61 -6.53
N GLY A 360 -1.55 6.04 -6.48
CA GLY A 360 -2.77 6.83 -6.40
C GLY A 360 -3.71 6.54 -7.56
N SER A 361 -5.01 6.42 -7.31
CA SER A 361 -6.00 6.34 -8.40
C SER A 361 -6.13 7.68 -9.11
N GLU A 362 -5.99 8.78 -8.38
CA GLU A 362 -6.01 10.16 -8.85
C GLU A 362 -4.80 10.53 -9.72
N GLN A 363 -3.67 9.87 -9.52
CA GLN A 363 -2.47 10.04 -10.36
C GLN A 363 -2.49 9.19 -11.63
N ASN A 364 -3.56 8.43 -11.87
CA ASN A 364 -3.70 7.53 -13.02
C ASN A 364 -5.09 7.68 -13.69
N PRO A 365 -5.46 8.89 -14.12
CA PRO A 365 -6.82 9.21 -14.56
C PRO A 365 -7.29 8.38 -15.77
N ASP A 366 -6.37 8.02 -16.66
CA ASP A 366 -6.65 7.23 -17.86
C ASP A 366 -7.13 5.81 -17.51
N ILE A 367 -6.44 5.15 -16.56
CA ILE A 367 -6.81 3.81 -16.08
C ILE A 367 -8.03 3.90 -15.16
N THR A 368 -8.06 4.89 -14.26
CA THR A 368 -9.13 5.08 -13.27
C THR A 368 -10.48 5.36 -13.95
N ALA A 369 -10.49 6.19 -14.99
CA ALA A 369 -11.70 6.48 -15.78
C ALA A 369 -12.07 5.38 -16.79
N ARG A 370 -11.27 4.29 -16.88
CA ARG A 370 -11.46 3.20 -17.85
C ARG A 370 -11.45 3.68 -19.30
N ASP A 371 -10.71 4.76 -19.60
CA ASP A 371 -10.66 5.34 -20.94
C ASP A 371 -9.57 4.66 -21.79
N ARG A 372 -10.01 3.70 -22.62
CA ARG A 372 -9.13 2.97 -23.55
C ARG A 372 -8.41 3.89 -24.54
N LYS A 373 -9.03 4.99 -24.97
CA LYS A 373 -8.43 5.93 -25.93
C LYS A 373 -7.35 6.74 -25.22
N ALA A 374 -7.62 7.21 -24.01
CA ALA A 374 -6.63 7.89 -23.18
C ALA A 374 -5.44 6.98 -22.86
N VAL A 375 -5.65 5.72 -22.47
CA VAL A 375 -4.54 4.78 -22.21
C VAL A 375 -3.67 4.57 -23.45
N LEU A 376 -4.27 4.36 -24.62
CA LEU A 376 -3.52 4.21 -25.88
C LEU A 376 -2.73 5.49 -26.21
N ARG A 377 -3.36 6.65 -26.09
CA ARG A 377 -2.74 7.95 -26.38
C ARG A 377 -1.62 8.26 -25.38
N ASP A 378 -1.85 8.07 -24.10
CA ASP A 378 -1.01 8.61 -23.02
C ASP A 378 0.09 7.63 -22.61
N ARG A 379 -0.14 6.31 -22.69
CA ARG A 379 0.84 5.28 -22.28
C ARG A 379 1.55 4.56 -23.41
N LEU A 380 0.94 4.47 -24.60
CA LEU A 380 1.52 3.72 -25.73
C LEU A 380 2.03 4.64 -26.85
N LEU A 381 1.31 5.71 -27.17
CA LEU A 381 1.64 6.63 -28.26
C LEU A 381 2.20 7.98 -27.76
N GLY A 382 2.13 8.23 -26.46
CA GLY A 382 2.52 9.49 -25.85
C GLY A 382 4.02 9.73 -25.98
N LYS A 383 4.39 10.95 -26.37
CA LYS A 383 5.76 11.46 -26.22
C LYS A 383 5.79 12.32 -24.97
N GLY A 384 6.81 12.16 -24.15
CA GLY A 384 6.95 12.93 -22.91
C GLY A 384 6.55 12.16 -21.66
N ALA A 385 6.61 12.83 -20.52
CA ALA A 385 6.19 12.26 -19.24
C ALA A 385 4.67 12.17 -19.20
N PRO A 386 4.09 11.16 -18.55
CA PRO A 386 2.66 11.13 -18.27
C PRO A 386 2.21 12.43 -17.59
N GLY A 387 1.04 12.95 -17.94
CA GLY A 387 0.55 14.25 -17.46
C GLY A 387 0.73 14.48 -15.94
N PRO A 388 0.36 13.53 -15.07
CA PRO A 388 0.60 13.63 -13.62
C PRO A 388 2.09 13.77 -13.26
N VAL A 389 2.98 12.96 -13.87
CA VAL A 389 4.43 13.06 -13.66
C VAL A 389 4.96 14.41 -14.13
N GLN A 390 4.50 14.90 -15.28
CA GLN A 390 4.86 16.23 -15.78
C GLN A 390 4.43 17.33 -14.81
N ALA A 391 3.23 17.24 -14.21
CA ALA A 391 2.76 18.21 -13.23
C ALA A 391 3.66 18.28 -11.98
N PHE A 392 4.21 17.14 -11.53
CA PHE A 392 5.21 17.10 -10.46
C PHE A 392 6.55 17.72 -10.87
N LEU A 393 7.00 17.53 -12.11
CA LEU A 393 8.20 18.19 -12.61
C LEU A 393 8.05 19.72 -12.65
N ASP A 394 6.84 20.19 -12.94
CA ASP A 394 6.57 21.63 -13.10
C ASP A 394 6.25 22.33 -11.76
N ASN A 395 5.59 21.64 -10.82
CA ASN A 395 5.05 22.25 -9.59
C ASN A 395 5.53 21.59 -8.28
N GLY A 396 6.18 20.44 -8.34
CA GLY A 396 6.56 19.67 -7.16
C GLY A 396 7.73 20.31 -6.42
N ALA A 397 7.55 20.58 -5.12
CA ALA A 397 8.57 21.18 -4.26
C ALA A 397 9.85 20.34 -4.14
N ASP A 398 9.75 19.04 -4.40
CA ASP A 398 10.87 18.09 -4.30
C ASP A 398 11.68 17.93 -5.60
N PHE A 399 11.27 18.57 -6.70
CA PHE A 399 11.87 18.37 -8.02
C PHE A 399 12.74 19.55 -8.45
N VAL A 400 13.94 19.25 -8.92
CA VAL A 400 14.84 20.23 -9.55
C VAL A 400 15.37 19.70 -10.88
N THR A 401 15.54 20.60 -11.85
CA THR A 401 16.02 20.28 -13.20
C THR A 401 17.23 21.12 -13.57
N ALA A 402 18.21 20.54 -14.26
CA ALA A 402 19.36 21.26 -14.78
C ALA A 402 19.98 20.58 -16.01
N ASN A 403 20.72 21.35 -16.81
CA ASN A 403 21.42 20.85 -18.01
C ASN A 403 22.83 20.32 -17.72
N SER A 404 23.33 20.52 -16.50
CA SER A 404 24.62 20.03 -16.04
C SER A 404 24.50 19.47 -14.63
N LEU A 405 25.38 18.53 -14.29
CA LEU A 405 25.38 17.91 -12.96
C LEU A 405 25.73 18.91 -11.84
N ASP A 406 26.64 19.83 -12.09
CA ASP A 406 27.07 20.81 -11.06
C ASP A 406 25.91 21.73 -10.68
N GLN A 407 25.19 22.26 -11.68
CA GLN A 407 23.96 23.05 -11.46
C GLN A 407 22.84 22.21 -10.83
N LEU A 408 22.76 20.92 -11.15
CA LEU A 408 21.75 20.06 -10.53
C LEU A 408 22.02 19.92 -9.03
N VAL A 409 23.26 19.61 -8.66
CA VAL A 409 23.69 19.43 -7.27
C VAL A 409 23.55 20.72 -6.48
N GLU A 410 23.86 21.88 -7.07
CA GLU A 410 23.59 23.19 -6.48
C GLU A 410 22.10 23.36 -6.15
N LYS A 411 21.20 23.07 -7.09
CA LYS A 411 19.76 23.15 -6.87
C LYS A 411 19.26 22.14 -5.85
N MET A 412 19.78 20.91 -5.85
CA MET A 412 19.45 19.88 -4.86
C MET A 412 19.82 20.34 -3.45
N ASN A 413 21.04 20.85 -3.27
CA ASN A 413 21.49 21.45 -2.01
C ASN A 413 20.58 22.62 -1.56
N GLY A 414 20.02 23.37 -2.50
CA GLY A 414 19.05 24.44 -2.23
C GLY A 414 17.69 23.99 -1.68
N LEU A 415 17.34 22.69 -1.74
CA LEU A 415 16.09 22.15 -1.16
C LEU A 415 16.27 21.67 0.30
N THR A 416 17.45 21.90 0.88
CA THR A 416 17.82 21.44 2.22
C THR A 416 18.47 22.58 3.01
N ASP A 417 18.34 22.55 4.33
CA ASP A 417 18.92 23.58 5.20
C ASP A 417 20.46 23.62 5.17
N LYS A 418 21.08 22.52 4.73
CA LYS A 418 22.54 22.38 4.62
C LYS A 418 22.89 21.82 3.24
N ALA A 419 23.83 22.46 2.56
CA ALA A 419 24.39 21.96 1.32
C ALA A 419 25.37 20.79 1.60
N LEU A 420 24.84 19.56 1.61
CA LEU A 420 25.60 18.36 1.95
C LEU A 420 26.25 17.68 0.74
N LEU A 421 25.71 17.90 -0.46
CA LEU A 421 26.13 17.19 -1.66
C LEU A 421 27.36 17.86 -2.31
N ASP A 422 28.38 17.06 -2.61
CA ASP A 422 29.53 17.45 -3.44
C ASP A 422 29.36 16.95 -4.88
N ALA A 423 29.35 17.88 -5.84
CA ALA A 423 29.16 17.56 -7.25
C ALA A 423 30.29 16.67 -7.81
N ALA A 424 31.52 16.81 -7.32
CA ALA A 424 32.64 15.98 -7.79
C ALA A 424 32.45 14.52 -7.37
N GLU A 425 32.04 14.28 -6.13
CA GLU A 425 31.79 12.94 -5.61
C GLU A 425 30.57 12.28 -6.26
N VAL A 426 29.47 13.02 -6.46
CA VAL A 426 28.31 12.51 -7.19
C VAL A 426 28.70 12.15 -8.64
N ARG A 427 29.47 13.00 -9.31
CA ARG A 427 29.96 12.75 -10.68
C ARG A 427 30.77 11.47 -10.78
N ARG A 428 31.70 11.26 -9.84
CA ARG A 428 32.59 10.09 -9.82
C ARG A 428 31.79 8.78 -9.83
N GLN A 429 30.75 8.70 -9.01
CA GLN A 429 29.89 7.52 -8.88
C GLN A 429 29.04 7.31 -10.14
N ILE A 430 28.44 8.37 -10.70
CA ILE A 430 27.65 8.28 -11.92
C ILE A 430 28.52 7.83 -13.10
N VAL A 431 29.71 8.39 -13.27
CA VAL A 431 30.65 8.01 -14.34
C VAL A 431 31.05 6.53 -14.22
N ALA A 432 31.32 6.03 -13.01
CA ALA A 432 31.69 4.63 -12.78
C ALA A 432 30.57 3.65 -13.22
N ARG A 433 29.30 4.02 -12.99
CA ARG A 433 28.13 3.27 -13.48
C ARG A 433 27.96 3.41 -15.00
N ASP A 434 28.09 4.61 -15.54
CA ASP A 434 27.91 4.93 -16.96
C ASP A 434 28.97 4.31 -17.89
N LEU A 435 30.17 4.03 -17.37
CA LEU A 435 31.19 3.26 -18.10
C LEU A 435 30.78 1.80 -18.33
N GLN A 436 29.87 1.26 -17.52
CA GLN A 436 29.45 -0.13 -17.59
C GLN A 436 28.15 -0.35 -18.39
N ILE A 437 27.28 0.66 -18.51
CA ILE A 437 25.88 0.53 -19.01
C ILE A 437 25.73 0.02 -20.45
N ASN A 438 26.74 0.21 -21.30
CA ASN A 438 26.67 -0.21 -22.70
C ASN A 438 26.97 -1.71 -22.91
N ASN A 439 27.53 -2.38 -21.90
CA ASN A 439 27.82 -3.80 -21.99
C ASN A 439 26.54 -4.61 -21.72
N SER A 440 26.35 -5.74 -22.40
CA SER A 440 25.24 -6.65 -22.14
C SER A 440 25.38 -7.44 -20.82
N TYR A 441 26.55 -7.35 -20.20
CA TYR A 441 26.93 -7.90 -18.90
C TYR A 441 27.72 -6.85 -18.13
N SER A 442 27.63 -6.85 -16.80
CA SER A 442 28.27 -5.85 -15.93
C SER A 442 28.54 -6.47 -14.57
N LYS A 443 29.43 -5.85 -13.78
CA LYS A 443 29.58 -6.18 -12.35
C LYS A 443 28.79 -5.23 -11.44
N ASP A 444 28.36 -4.08 -11.94
CA ASP A 444 27.48 -3.17 -11.22
C ASP A 444 26.07 -3.78 -11.11
N SER A 445 25.62 -4.01 -9.87
CA SER A 445 24.35 -4.66 -9.54
C SER A 445 23.13 -3.95 -10.13
N GLN A 446 23.11 -2.62 -10.10
CA GLN A 446 22.04 -1.85 -10.73
C GLN A 446 22.02 -2.03 -12.25
N VAL A 447 23.19 -1.99 -12.91
CA VAL A 447 23.27 -2.23 -14.36
C VAL A 447 22.79 -3.64 -14.69
N GLN A 448 23.21 -4.67 -13.93
CA GLN A 448 22.69 -6.03 -14.06
C GLN A 448 21.16 -6.06 -13.92
N GLY A 449 20.63 -5.34 -12.93
CA GLY A 449 19.21 -5.17 -12.66
C GLY A 449 18.42 -4.57 -13.83
N ILE A 450 18.92 -3.48 -14.41
CA ILE A 450 18.34 -2.81 -15.57
C ILE A 450 18.27 -3.79 -16.76
N HIS A 451 19.37 -4.51 -17.05
CA HIS A 451 19.37 -5.49 -18.13
C HIS A 451 18.41 -6.65 -17.86
N ASN A 452 18.35 -7.14 -16.61
CA ASN A 452 17.46 -8.23 -16.24
C ASN A 452 15.98 -7.83 -16.39
N ALA A 453 15.61 -6.65 -15.89
CA ALA A 453 14.25 -6.12 -16.02
C ALA A 453 13.83 -6.04 -17.51
N ARG A 454 14.74 -5.62 -18.40
CA ARG A 454 14.47 -5.56 -19.84
C ARG A 454 14.40 -6.91 -20.54
N ARG A 455 14.76 -8.04 -19.91
CA ARG A 455 14.50 -9.37 -20.47
C ARG A 455 13.01 -9.72 -20.39
N TYR A 456 12.30 -9.16 -19.42
CA TYR A 456 10.84 -9.25 -19.36
C TYR A 456 10.21 -8.26 -20.35
N ILE A 457 9.36 -8.77 -21.24
CA ILE A 457 8.77 -7.97 -22.33
C ILE A 457 7.89 -6.83 -21.81
N GLY A 458 7.15 -7.04 -20.71
CA GLY A 458 6.31 -6.01 -20.09
C GLY A 458 7.14 -4.81 -19.64
N ASP A 459 8.25 -5.08 -18.95
CA ASP A 459 9.17 -4.04 -18.50
C ASP A 459 9.89 -3.36 -19.66
N ARG A 460 10.41 -4.14 -20.63
CA ARG A 460 11.14 -3.61 -21.79
C ARG A 460 10.33 -2.61 -22.61
N LEU A 461 9.04 -2.89 -22.80
CA LEU A 461 8.16 -2.08 -23.63
C LEU A 461 7.47 -0.97 -22.84
N GLY A 462 7.06 -1.24 -21.60
CA GLY A 462 6.16 -0.37 -20.85
C GLY A 462 6.82 0.44 -19.73
N ARG A 463 7.90 -0.07 -19.12
CA ARG A 463 8.29 0.37 -17.77
C ARG A 463 9.74 0.80 -17.60
N VAL A 464 10.67 0.20 -18.33
CA VAL A 464 12.12 0.42 -18.16
C VAL A 464 12.65 1.13 -19.38
N ALA A 465 13.36 2.24 -19.17
CA ALA A 465 14.01 3.02 -20.21
C ALA A 465 15.04 2.17 -20.96
N THR A 466 15.31 2.53 -22.22
CA THR A 466 16.45 1.96 -22.92
C THR A 466 17.74 2.37 -22.18
N PRO A 467 18.66 1.43 -21.89
CA PRO A 467 19.88 1.73 -21.16
C PRO A 467 20.67 2.84 -21.85
N HIS A 468 21.09 3.83 -21.08
CA HIS A 468 21.90 4.94 -21.53
C HIS A 468 22.73 5.48 -20.35
N ARG A 469 23.72 6.30 -20.66
CA ARG A 469 24.50 7.03 -19.67
C ARG A 469 23.66 8.13 -19.06
N ILE A 470 23.66 8.27 -17.74
CA ILE A 470 22.97 9.36 -17.04
C ILE A 470 23.52 10.71 -17.50
N LEU A 471 24.83 10.83 -17.71
CA LEU A 471 25.47 12.07 -18.14
C LEU A 471 25.49 12.29 -19.67
N ASP A 472 24.70 11.51 -20.44
CA ASP A 472 24.49 11.79 -21.86
C ASP A 472 23.59 13.03 -22.03
N PRO A 473 24.07 14.15 -22.61
CA PRO A 473 23.25 15.33 -22.82
C PRO A 473 22.00 15.06 -23.67
N ALA A 474 22.04 14.07 -24.58
CA ALA A 474 20.90 13.69 -25.40
C ALA A 474 19.81 12.92 -24.62
N ALA A 475 20.07 12.56 -23.37
CA ALA A 475 19.07 11.99 -22.46
C ALA A 475 18.45 13.02 -21.50
N GLY A 476 19.05 14.22 -21.42
CA GLY A 476 18.69 15.27 -20.48
C GLY A 476 17.40 16.04 -20.80
N PRO A 477 17.05 17.06 -19.99
CA PRO A 477 17.81 17.56 -18.83
C PRO A 477 17.93 16.52 -17.70
N LEU A 478 18.88 16.76 -16.79
CA LEU A 478 18.98 16.00 -15.54
C LEU A 478 17.91 16.47 -14.56
N ILE A 479 17.47 15.54 -13.72
CA ILE A 479 16.43 15.74 -12.72
C ILE A 479 16.97 15.21 -11.38
N GLY A 480 16.79 16.01 -10.33
CA GLY A 480 17.03 15.64 -8.95
C GLY A 480 15.69 15.61 -8.23
N VAL A 481 15.46 14.59 -7.40
CA VAL A 481 14.22 14.44 -6.62
C VAL A 481 14.58 14.21 -5.16
N LYS A 482 14.13 15.09 -4.28
CA LYS A 482 14.21 14.91 -2.83
C LYS A 482 13.16 13.89 -2.41
N LEU A 483 13.59 12.82 -1.76
CA LEU A 483 12.71 11.73 -1.33
C LEU A 483 12.53 11.77 0.18
N HIS A 484 11.32 11.44 0.62
CA HIS A 484 10.89 11.42 2.01
C HIS A 484 10.43 10.02 2.41
N VAL A 485 10.44 9.73 3.70
CA VAL A 485 9.73 8.56 4.23
C VAL A 485 8.23 8.83 4.17
N LEU A 486 7.51 7.95 3.47
CA LEU A 486 6.06 7.98 3.31
C LEU A 486 5.41 6.94 4.20
N THR A 487 4.65 7.42 5.19
CA THR A 487 3.83 6.55 6.04
C THR A 487 2.73 5.91 5.20
N ARG A 488 2.49 4.61 5.42
CA ARG A 488 1.51 3.88 4.61
C ARG A 488 0.71 2.85 5.37
N LYS A 489 1.34 1.80 5.89
CA LYS A 489 0.64 0.61 6.39
C LYS A 489 1.20 0.10 7.72
N THR A 490 0.32 -0.50 8.50
CA THR A 490 0.67 -1.49 9.53
C THR A 490 0.49 -2.90 9.00
N LEU A 491 1.46 -3.77 9.31
CA LEU A 491 1.41 -5.19 8.97
C LEU A 491 0.92 -6.04 10.14
N GLY A 492 1.10 -5.58 11.38
CA GLY A 492 0.47 -6.15 12.57
C GLY A 492 -0.97 -5.69 12.80
N GLY A 493 -1.61 -6.21 13.85
CA GLY A 493 -2.95 -5.80 14.24
C GLY A 493 -3.67 -6.82 15.12
N ILE A 494 -5.01 -6.80 15.06
CA ILE A 494 -5.89 -7.78 15.72
C ILE A 494 -5.58 -9.18 15.20
N GLN A 495 -5.26 -10.11 16.10
CA GLN A 495 -5.04 -11.50 15.72
C GLN A 495 -6.39 -12.17 15.40
N THR A 496 -6.45 -12.89 14.28
CA THR A 496 -7.63 -13.63 13.87
C THR A 496 -7.31 -15.05 13.43
N ASP A 497 -8.23 -15.98 13.63
CA ASP A 497 -8.17 -17.28 12.94
C ASP A 497 -8.63 -17.16 11.48
N LEU A 498 -8.66 -18.27 10.73
CA LEU A 498 -9.00 -18.28 9.30
C LEU A 498 -10.46 -17.90 8.99
N ASP A 499 -11.35 -17.92 9.98
CA ASP A 499 -12.74 -17.46 9.87
C ASP A 499 -12.86 -15.96 10.21
N SER A 500 -11.72 -15.27 10.36
CA SER A 500 -11.61 -13.87 10.77
C SER A 500 -12.18 -13.58 12.17
N ARG A 501 -12.36 -14.58 13.04
CA ARG A 501 -12.77 -14.36 14.43
C ARG A 501 -11.63 -13.71 15.19
N ALA A 502 -11.90 -12.63 15.92
CA ALA A 502 -10.91 -11.95 16.74
C ALA A 502 -10.57 -12.81 17.96
N LEU A 503 -9.28 -12.95 18.26
CA LEU A 503 -8.81 -13.77 19.36
C LEU A 503 -8.58 -12.92 20.62
N GLY A 504 -8.94 -13.47 21.77
CA GLY A 504 -8.61 -12.93 23.08
C GLY A 504 -7.17 -13.21 23.48
N ALA A 505 -6.74 -12.63 24.60
CA ALA A 505 -5.39 -12.84 25.14
C ALA A 505 -5.07 -14.31 25.44
N ASP A 506 -6.10 -15.13 25.70
CA ASP A 506 -6.05 -16.58 25.93
C ASP A 506 -5.95 -17.42 24.64
N GLY A 507 -5.94 -16.76 23.46
CA GLY A 507 -5.89 -17.40 22.16
C GLY A 507 -7.22 -17.99 21.70
N GLN A 508 -8.31 -17.81 22.46
CA GLN A 508 -9.65 -18.27 22.07
C GLN A 508 -10.41 -17.18 21.31
N PRO A 509 -11.29 -17.54 20.37
CA PRO A 509 -12.18 -16.58 19.72
C PRO A 509 -13.10 -15.87 20.72
N ILE A 510 -13.16 -14.54 20.65
CA ILE A 510 -14.15 -13.75 21.38
C ILE A 510 -15.50 -13.90 20.65
N GLY A 511 -16.54 -14.30 21.38
CA GLY A 511 -17.85 -14.61 20.79
C GLY A 511 -18.41 -13.43 20.00
N GLY A 512 -18.79 -13.63 18.74
CA GLY A 512 -19.41 -12.59 17.92
C GLY A 512 -18.48 -11.45 17.47
N LEU A 513 -17.16 -11.51 17.75
CA LEU A 513 -16.23 -10.48 17.32
C LEU A 513 -15.34 -10.95 16.18
N TYR A 514 -15.29 -10.15 15.12
CA TYR A 514 -14.51 -10.42 13.91
C TYR A 514 -13.65 -9.21 13.55
N ALA A 515 -12.56 -9.43 12.82
CA ALA A 515 -11.75 -8.34 12.28
C ALA A 515 -11.20 -8.68 10.88
N ALA A 516 -11.11 -7.68 10.01
CA ALA A 516 -10.64 -7.87 8.64
C ALA A 516 -9.97 -6.63 8.03
N GLY A 517 -9.12 -6.85 7.04
CA GLY A 517 -8.31 -5.81 6.42
C GLY A 517 -7.14 -5.37 7.31
N GLU A 518 -6.64 -4.17 7.09
CA GLU A 518 -5.40 -3.67 7.71
C GLU A 518 -5.43 -3.66 9.25
N VAL A 519 -6.60 -3.46 9.88
CA VAL A 519 -6.75 -3.50 11.34
C VAL A 519 -6.40 -4.87 11.94
N ALA A 520 -6.54 -5.93 11.13
CA ALA A 520 -6.21 -7.31 11.49
C ALA A 520 -4.87 -7.75 10.87
N GLY A 521 -3.99 -6.82 10.49
CA GLY A 521 -2.77 -7.17 9.74
C GLY A 521 -3.06 -7.82 8.40
N PHE A 522 -4.20 -7.48 7.77
CA PHE A 522 -4.79 -8.12 6.59
C PHE A 522 -5.24 -9.59 6.79
N GLY A 523 -5.32 -10.01 8.06
CA GLY A 523 -5.63 -11.36 8.54
C GLY A 523 -4.54 -11.82 9.52
N GLY A 524 -4.90 -12.65 10.51
CA GLY A 524 -3.93 -13.28 11.40
C GLY A 524 -3.10 -12.33 12.26
N GLY A 525 -3.37 -11.02 12.21
CA GLY A 525 -2.56 -9.98 12.83
C GLY A 525 -1.15 -9.86 12.23
N GLY A 526 -0.91 -10.32 11.00
CA GLY A 526 0.47 -10.37 10.51
C GLY A 526 0.72 -11.09 9.20
N VAL A 527 -0.26 -11.23 8.30
CA VAL A 527 -0.16 -12.12 7.12
C VAL A 527 1.10 -11.91 6.26
N HIS A 528 1.67 -10.71 6.28
CA HIS A 528 2.86 -10.35 5.52
C HIS A 528 4.18 -10.55 6.27
N GLY A 529 4.17 -10.97 7.54
CA GLY A 529 5.36 -10.97 8.37
C GLY A 529 6.03 -9.60 8.40
N TYR A 530 7.35 -9.56 8.19
CA TYR A 530 8.14 -8.33 8.19
C TYR A 530 8.11 -7.53 6.88
N ASN A 531 7.91 -8.18 5.72
CA ASN A 531 7.89 -7.52 4.42
C ASN A 531 6.73 -8.02 3.55
N ALA A 532 5.98 -7.08 2.97
CA ALA A 532 4.87 -7.40 2.09
C ALA A 532 5.33 -7.54 0.63
N LEU A 533 4.76 -8.51 -0.09
CA LEU A 533 4.86 -8.59 -1.54
C LEU A 533 3.86 -7.63 -2.20
N GLU A 534 4.14 -7.20 -3.42
CA GLU A 534 3.31 -6.17 -4.06
C GLU A 534 1.93 -6.70 -4.48
N GLY A 535 0.91 -5.85 -4.37
CA GLY A 535 -0.47 -6.20 -4.74
C GLY A 535 -1.18 -7.06 -3.70
N THR A 536 -0.59 -7.27 -2.53
CA THR A 536 -1.16 -8.10 -1.46
C THR A 536 -2.14 -7.33 -0.58
N PHE A 537 -1.95 -6.04 -0.35
CA PHE A 537 -2.80 -5.27 0.56
C PHE A 537 -4.29 -5.23 0.17
N LEU A 538 -4.62 -4.86 -1.07
CA LEU A 538 -6.03 -4.88 -1.53
C LEU A 538 -6.59 -6.30 -1.52
N GLY A 539 -5.79 -7.27 -1.98
CA GLY A 539 -6.20 -8.67 -1.96
C GLY A 539 -6.46 -9.21 -0.56
N GLY A 540 -5.64 -8.83 0.43
CA GLY A 540 -5.82 -9.18 1.83
C GLY A 540 -7.11 -8.60 2.41
N CYS A 541 -7.46 -7.35 2.05
CA CYS A 541 -8.77 -6.77 2.41
C CYS A 541 -9.94 -7.56 1.81
N LEU A 542 -9.85 -7.95 0.53
CA LEU A 542 -10.88 -8.76 -0.13
C LEU A 542 -11.00 -10.14 0.53
N PHE A 543 -9.87 -10.79 0.82
CA PHE A 543 -9.82 -12.15 1.34
C PHE A 543 -10.33 -12.23 2.79
N SER A 544 -9.77 -11.42 3.69
CA SER A 544 -10.18 -11.40 5.09
C SER A 544 -11.60 -10.84 5.29
N GLY A 545 -12.01 -9.84 4.50
CA GLY A 545 -13.38 -9.30 4.52
C GLY A 545 -14.41 -10.33 4.08
N ARG A 546 -14.08 -11.13 3.05
CA ARG A 546 -14.91 -12.26 2.60
C ARG A 546 -15.04 -13.33 3.69
N ALA A 547 -13.95 -13.71 4.34
CA ALA A 547 -13.97 -14.69 5.43
C ALA A 547 -14.85 -14.20 6.60
N ALA A 548 -14.65 -12.96 7.05
CA ALA A 548 -15.42 -12.36 8.15
C ALA A 548 -16.92 -12.31 7.85
N GLY A 549 -17.31 -11.83 6.66
CA GLY A 549 -18.72 -11.74 6.30
C GLY A 549 -19.41 -13.10 6.19
N ARG A 550 -18.70 -14.14 5.75
CA ARG A 550 -19.23 -15.50 5.67
C ARG A 550 -19.41 -16.14 7.05
N ALA A 551 -18.37 -16.10 7.87
CA ALA A 551 -18.41 -16.69 9.21
C ALA A 551 -19.45 -15.99 10.10
N ALA A 552 -19.53 -14.66 10.05
CA ALA A 552 -20.54 -13.91 10.77
C ALA A 552 -21.98 -14.20 10.26
N ALA A 553 -22.17 -14.40 8.95
CA ALA A 553 -23.48 -14.80 8.41
C ALA A 553 -23.92 -16.20 8.86
N GLU A 554 -22.97 -17.13 9.01
CA GLU A 554 -23.22 -18.49 9.51
C GLU A 554 -23.50 -18.50 11.01
N GLN A 555 -22.78 -17.71 11.81
CA GLN A 555 -23.03 -17.61 13.25
C GLN A 555 -24.39 -17.00 13.56
N THR A 556 -24.81 -16.00 12.79
CA THR A 556 -26.06 -15.26 13.00
C THR A 556 -27.26 -15.91 12.30
N ALA A 557 -27.09 -17.17 11.87
CA ALA A 557 -27.95 -17.83 10.89
C ALA A 557 -29.38 -18.09 11.33
#